data_AF-A0A433QT76-F1
#
_entry.id   AF-A0A433QT76-F1
#
_cell.length_a   1.000
_cell.length_b   1.000
_cell.length_c   1.000
_cell.angle_alpha   90.00
_cell.angle_beta   90.00
_cell.angle_gamma   90.00
#
_symmetry.space_group_name_H-M   'P 1'
#
loop_
_entity.id
_entity.type
_entity.pdbx_description
1 polymer ?
#
loop_
_entity_poly.entity_id
_entity_poly.type
_entity_poly.pdbx_seq_one_letter_code
_entity_poly.pdbx_strand_id
1 'polypeptide(L)'
;MALDVVHRQARQSIPSGSALRGTWIKDAAHRYQELIWYEKWTPVQVAYPNTTVLTPNGSVLKKIEIRVDNLTTKLDVGIDESYTLDIPASGGVGVISAKAYVGALRALETFSQLVSNAGRGLQVHASHIEDWPS
;
A
#
# COMPACT_ATOMS: atom_id res chain seq x y z
N MET A 1 3.13 -12.49 1.85
CA MET A 1 2.89 -11.08 2.19
C MET A 1 1.40 -10.86 2.26
N ALA A 2 0.89 -10.23 3.32
CA ALA A 2 -0.53 -9.90 3.51
C ALA A 2 -0.74 -8.37 3.59
N LEU A 3 -1.92 -7.87 3.25
CA LEU A 3 -2.30 -6.46 3.38
C LEU A 3 -3.37 -6.31 4.48
N ASP A 4 -3.06 -5.60 5.56
CA ASP A 4 -3.95 -5.40 6.72
C ASP A 4 -4.42 -3.93 6.79
N VAL A 5 -5.73 -3.70 6.73
CA VAL A 5 -6.32 -2.36 6.86
C VAL A 5 -6.69 -2.07 8.32
N VAL A 6 -6.09 -1.04 8.91
CA VAL A 6 -6.37 -0.58 10.27
C VAL A 6 -7.01 0.81 10.21
N HIS A 7 -8.20 0.92 10.80
CA HIS A 7 -8.89 2.20 10.94
C HIS A 7 -8.67 2.76 12.36
N ARG A 8 -8.23 4.02 12.48
CA ARG A 8 -8.14 4.72 13.77
C ARG A 8 -9.30 5.71 13.91
N GLN A 9 -10.43 5.28 14.50
CA GLN A 9 -11.40 6.19 15.10
C GLN A 9 -12.01 5.62 16.39
N ALA A 10 -12.34 6.53 17.33
CA ALA A 10 -12.92 6.24 18.63
C ALA A 10 -14.35 5.67 18.51
N ARG A 11 -14.68 4.73 19.41
CA ARG A 11 -15.97 4.06 19.68
C ARG A 11 -17.23 4.67 19.02
N GLN A 12 -17.93 3.90 18.18
CA GLN A 12 -19.36 3.50 18.36
C GLN A 12 -19.92 2.65 17.19
N SER A 13 -21.04 1.98 17.50
CA SER A 13 -21.74 0.87 16.83
C SER A 13 -22.72 1.25 15.70
N ILE A 14 -23.15 0.22 14.93
CA ILE A 14 -24.08 0.15 13.76
C ILE A 14 -23.37 0.33 12.40
N PRO A 15 -23.47 -0.62 11.44
CA PRO A 15 -22.83 -0.48 10.14
C PRO A 15 -23.59 0.56 9.30
N SER A 16 -23.11 1.79 9.34
CA SER A 16 -23.53 2.87 8.44
C SER A 16 -22.72 2.80 7.13
N GLY A 17 -22.98 3.69 6.17
CA GLY A 17 -22.23 3.76 4.90
C GLY A 17 -20.70 3.86 5.06
N SER A 18 -20.19 4.15 6.27
CA SER A 18 -18.77 4.06 6.62
C SER A 18 -18.23 2.62 6.65
N ALA A 19 -19.04 1.64 7.06
CA ALA A 19 -18.67 0.22 7.07
C ALA A 19 -18.48 -0.31 5.63
N LEU A 20 -19.32 0.15 4.70
CA LEU A 20 -19.22 -0.16 3.26
C LEU A 20 -18.03 0.53 2.57
N ARG A 21 -17.47 1.60 3.16
CA ARG A 21 -16.24 2.23 2.64
C ARG A 21 -14.98 1.59 3.21
N GLY A 22 -15.06 1.08 4.44
CA GLY A 22 -14.07 0.16 4.98
C GLY A 22 -13.93 -1.12 4.17
N THR A 23 -14.95 -1.56 3.42
CA THR A 23 -14.81 -2.67 2.47
C THR A 23 -14.04 -2.27 1.22
N TRP A 24 -14.17 -1.05 0.69
CA TRP A 24 -13.47 -0.66 -0.55
C TRP A 24 -11.95 -0.70 -0.44
N ILE A 25 -11.38 -0.31 0.70
CA ILE A 25 -9.92 -0.44 0.89
C ILE A 25 -9.53 -1.91 1.04
N LYS A 26 -10.35 -2.73 1.69
CA LYS A 26 -10.10 -4.18 1.78
C LYS A 26 -10.20 -4.86 0.42
N ASP A 27 -11.20 -4.49 -0.38
CA ASP A 27 -11.39 -4.99 -1.74
C ASP A 27 -10.25 -4.53 -2.65
N ALA A 28 -9.83 -3.27 -2.53
CA ALA A 28 -8.67 -2.75 -3.25
C ALA A 28 -7.39 -3.47 -2.82
N ALA A 29 -7.16 -3.67 -1.53
CA ALA A 29 -6.02 -4.42 -1.01
C ALA A 29 -6.04 -5.85 -1.57
N HIS A 30 -7.18 -6.56 -1.53
CA HIS A 30 -7.30 -7.88 -2.11
C HIS A 30 -6.91 -7.89 -3.60
N ARG A 31 -7.48 -6.96 -4.38
CA ARG A 31 -7.18 -6.81 -5.81
C ARG A 31 -5.70 -6.55 -6.05
N TYR A 32 -5.06 -5.64 -5.31
CA TYR A 32 -3.64 -5.36 -5.47
C TYR A 32 -2.75 -6.52 -5.03
N GLN A 33 -3.16 -7.27 -4.02
CA GLN A 33 -2.48 -8.50 -3.63
C GLN A 33 -2.53 -9.50 -4.80
N GLU A 34 -3.68 -9.68 -5.44
CA GLU A 34 -3.80 -10.54 -6.63
C GLU A 34 -2.92 -10.04 -7.79
N LEU A 35 -2.95 -8.74 -8.10
CA LEU A 35 -2.10 -8.17 -9.15
C LEU A 35 -0.61 -8.46 -8.89
N ILE A 36 -0.13 -8.25 -7.66
CA ILE A 36 1.26 -8.51 -7.28
C ILE A 36 1.65 -9.99 -7.49
N TRP A 37 0.74 -10.93 -7.24
CA TRP A 37 1.04 -12.37 -7.38
C TRP A 37 0.92 -12.88 -8.81
N TYR A 38 0.02 -12.30 -9.61
CA TYR A 38 -0.37 -12.86 -10.91
C TYR A 38 0.09 -12.02 -12.11
N GLU A 39 0.30 -10.71 -11.95
CA GLU A 39 0.86 -9.89 -13.01
C GLU A 39 2.37 -10.06 -13.10
N LYS A 40 2.83 -10.34 -14.31
CA LYS A 40 4.25 -10.34 -14.65
C LYS A 40 4.64 -8.96 -15.13
N TRP A 41 4.55 -7.97 -14.25
CA TRP A 41 5.09 -6.66 -14.56
C TRP A 41 6.62 -6.73 -14.54
N THR A 42 7.25 -6.21 -15.59
CA THR A 42 8.70 -6.01 -15.65
C THR A 42 8.95 -4.51 -15.67
N PRO A 43 9.72 -3.97 -14.71
CA PRO A 43 10.02 -2.55 -14.70
C PRO A 43 10.70 -2.14 -16.01
N VAL A 44 10.16 -1.11 -16.66
CA VAL A 44 10.80 -0.50 -17.85
C VAL A 44 12.04 0.32 -17.43
N GLN A 45 12.16 0.66 -16.13
CA GLN A 45 13.29 1.42 -15.60
C GLN A 45 14.34 0.51 -14.95
N VAL A 46 15.61 0.77 -15.30
CA VAL A 46 16.80 0.16 -14.71
C VAL A 46 16.88 0.49 -13.22
N ALA A 47 17.19 -0.52 -12.39
CA ALA A 47 17.35 -0.36 -10.96
C ALA A 47 18.35 0.77 -10.64
N TYR A 48 17.93 1.73 -9.81
CA TYR A 48 18.82 2.75 -9.29
C TYR A 48 19.93 2.09 -8.46
N PRO A 49 21.21 2.45 -8.67
CA PRO A 49 22.28 1.96 -7.81
C PRO A 49 22.01 2.42 -6.37
N ASN A 50 22.13 1.50 -5.41
CA ASN A 50 21.98 1.69 -3.95
C ASN A 50 20.59 1.52 -3.29
N THR A 51 19.59 0.94 -3.97
CA THR A 51 18.36 0.51 -3.25
C THR A 51 18.54 -0.85 -2.59
N THR A 52 18.20 -0.94 -1.30
CA THR A 52 18.09 -2.24 -0.61
C THR A 52 16.88 -2.99 -1.14
N VAL A 53 17.11 -4.19 -1.68
CA VAL A 53 16.05 -5.06 -2.19
C VAL A 53 15.76 -6.15 -1.16
N LEU A 54 14.50 -6.23 -0.75
CA LEU A 54 14.00 -7.29 0.12
C LEU A 54 13.73 -8.52 -0.75
N THR A 55 14.35 -9.65 -0.39
CA THR A 55 14.30 -10.89 -1.17
C THR A 55 13.85 -12.06 -0.29
N PRO A 56 13.31 -13.14 -0.88
CA PRO A 56 12.84 -14.30 -0.10
C PRO A 56 13.92 -14.96 0.79
N ASN A 57 15.19 -14.82 0.43
CA ASN A 57 16.32 -15.42 1.15
C ASN A 57 17.03 -14.45 2.11
N GLY A 58 16.52 -13.22 2.26
CA GLY A 58 17.11 -12.18 3.11
C GLY A 58 16.07 -11.56 4.05
N SER A 59 16.10 -10.24 4.19
CA SER A 59 15.02 -9.50 4.84
C SER A 59 13.75 -9.58 3.99
N VAL A 60 12.66 -10.06 4.59
CA VAL A 60 11.39 -10.30 3.89
C VAL A 60 10.32 -9.33 4.39
N LEU A 61 9.59 -8.73 3.46
CA LEU A 61 8.36 -8.01 3.77
C LEU A 61 7.24 -9.01 4.08
N LYS A 62 6.77 -9.00 5.33
CA LYS A 62 5.75 -9.93 5.84
C LYS A 62 4.34 -9.42 5.54
N LYS A 63 4.13 -8.11 5.73
CA LYS A 63 2.84 -7.46 5.48
C LYS A 63 2.96 -5.96 5.25
N ILE A 64 1.93 -5.35 4.68
CA ILE A 64 1.69 -3.90 4.71
C ILE A 64 0.53 -3.62 5.65
N GLU A 65 0.73 -2.69 6.58
CA GLU A 65 -0.33 -2.09 7.39
C GLU A 65 -0.81 -0.80 6.72
N ILE A 66 -2.11 -0.67 6.50
CA ILE A 66 -2.72 0.51 5.86
C ILE A 66 -3.45 1.31 6.93
N ARG A 67 -3.00 2.53 7.18
CA ARG A 67 -3.54 3.47 8.16
C ARG A 67 -4.24 4.61 7.44
N VAL A 68 -5.53 4.78 7.70
CA VAL A 68 -6.32 5.85 7.09
C VAL A 68 -7.11 6.59 8.16
N ASP A 69 -6.92 7.91 8.21
CA ASP A 69 -7.57 8.78 9.19
C ASP A 69 -9.07 8.93 8.90
N ASN A 70 -9.43 9.10 7.63
CA ASN A 70 -10.82 9.27 7.20
C ASN A 70 -11.23 8.33 6.06
N LEU A 71 -12.12 7.38 6.39
CA LEU A 71 -12.73 6.45 5.43
C LEU A 71 -14.05 6.95 4.83
N THR A 72 -14.58 8.07 5.31
CA THR A 72 -15.94 8.54 5.00
C THR A 72 -15.98 9.84 4.21
N THR A 73 -14.82 10.42 3.87
CA THR A 73 -14.75 11.61 3.00
C THR A 73 -15.48 11.34 1.68
N LYS A 74 -16.30 12.29 1.22
CA LYS A 74 -16.96 12.19 -0.09
C LYS A 74 -15.93 12.38 -1.20
N LEU A 75 -15.97 11.54 -2.25
CA LEU A 75 -15.17 11.75 -3.44
C LEU A 75 -15.60 13.06 -4.12
N ASP A 76 -14.68 14.01 -4.19
CA ASP A 76 -14.91 15.34 -4.77
C ASP A 76 -13.58 15.94 -5.27
N VAL A 77 -13.65 17.01 -6.04
CA VAL A 77 -12.46 17.78 -6.43
C VAL A 77 -11.83 18.39 -5.18
N GLY A 78 -10.51 18.21 -5.02
CA GLY A 78 -9.77 18.70 -3.87
C GLY A 78 -9.78 17.77 -2.65
N ILE A 79 -10.26 16.52 -2.80
CA ILE A 79 -10.03 15.49 -1.78
C ILE A 79 -8.52 15.29 -1.57
N ASP A 80 -8.12 15.05 -0.33
CA ASP A 80 -6.73 14.80 0.02
C ASP A 80 -6.30 13.42 -0.50
N GLU A 81 -5.49 13.42 -1.57
CA GLU A 81 -4.90 12.21 -2.16
C GLU A 81 -3.46 11.96 -1.68
N SER A 82 -2.98 12.73 -0.68
CA SER A 82 -1.62 12.56 -0.16
C SER A 82 -1.44 11.26 0.60
N TYR A 83 -0.26 10.68 0.50
CA TYR A 83 0.12 9.47 1.23
C TYR A 83 1.60 9.42 1.58
N THR A 84 1.90 8.54 2.52
CA THR A 84 3.26 8.06 2.80
C THR A 84 3.30 6.54 2.64
N LEU A 85 4.39 6.01 2.10
CA LEU A 85 4.67 4.58 1.96
C LEU A 85 6.08 4.27 2.48
N ASP A 86 6.14 3.49 3.55
CA ASP A 86 7.36 3.06 4.21
C ASP A 86 7.57 1.55 4.06
N ILE A 87 8.69 1.17 3.46
CA ILE A 87 9.13 -0.22 3.33
C ILE A 87 10.51 -0.35 4.00
N PRO A 88 10.59 -0.95 5.20
CA PRO A 88 11.84 -0.99 5.95
C PRO A 88 12.86 -1.94 5.31
N ALA A 89 14.11 -1.48 5.19
CA ALA A 89 15.23 -2.28 4.68
C ALA A 89 15.47 -3.58 5.47
N SER A 90 15.12 -3.59 6.76
CA SER A 90 15.19 -4.78 7.61
C SER A 90 14.12 -5.83 7.34
N GLY A 91 13.12 -5.51 6.50
CA GLY A 91 11.92 -6.32 6.31
C GLY A 91 10.93 -6.16 7.45
N GLY A 92 9.96 -7.07 7.55
CA GLY A 92 8.92 -7.02 8.58
C GLY A 92 7.63 -6.37 8.06
N VAL A 93 7.21 -5.27 8.67
CA VAL A 93 5.94 -4.59 8.38
C VAL A 93 6.22 -3.28 7.65
N GLY A 94 5.73 -3.15 6.42
CA GLY A 94 5.66 -1.85 5.74
C GLY A 94 4.38 -1.13 6.13
N VAL A 95 4.35 0.19 5.94
CA VAL A 95 3.24 1.05 6.39
C VAL A 95 2.82 1.98 5.27
N ILE A 96 1.52 2.03 5.00
CA ILE A 96 0.88 3.09 4.24
C ILE A 96 0.16 4.00 5.23
N SER A 97 0.36 5.31 5.16
CA SER A 97 -0.45 6.29 5.91
C SER A 97 -1.05 7.31 4.98
N ALA A 98 -2.36 7.55 5.11
CA ALA A 98 -3.08 8.54 4.31
C ALA A 98 -4.18 9.24 5.11
N LYS A 99 -4.44 10.51 4.81
CA LYS A 99 -5.49 11.28 5.49
C LYS A 99 -6.89 10.88 5.04
N ALA A 100 -7.06 10.52 3.77
CA ALA A 100 -8.31 10.00 3.23
C ALA A 100 -8.08 8.67 2.48
N TYR A 101 -9.14 7.89 2.33
CA TYR A 101 -9.08 6.59 1.65
C TYR A 101 -8.52 6.66 0.23
N VAL A 102 -8.70 7.79 -0.48
CA VAL A 102 -8.19 7.96 -1.84
C VAL A 102 -6.65 7.96 -1.85
N GLY A 103 -6.00 8.63 -0.90
CA GLY A 103 -4.54 8.56 -0.75
C GLY A 103 -4.05 7.14 -0.48
N ALA A 104 -4.78 6.33 0.29
CA ALA A 104 -4.44 4.93 0.49
C ALA A 104 -4.55 4.09 -0.79
N LEU A 105 -5.51 4.40 -1.68
CA LEU A 105 -5.61 3.78 -3.00
C LEU A 105 -4.43 4.16 -3.90
N ARG A 106 -3.98 5.42 -3.86
CA ARG A 106 -2.77 5.87 -4.57
C ARG A 106 -1.52 5.14 -4.06
N ALA A 107 -1.37 5.02 -2.75
CA ALA A 107 -0.26 4.31 -2.14
C ALA A 107 -0.21 2.82 -2.52
N LEU A 108 -1.38 2.15 -2.61
CA LEU A 108 -1.46 0.75 -3.03
C LEU A 108 -1.03 0.56 -4.49
N GLU A 109 -1.39 1.49 -5.37
CA GLU A 109 -0.90 1.52 -6.76
C GLU A 109 0.62 1.69 -6.80
N THR A 110 1.16 2.69 -6.10
CA THR A 110 2.61 2.89 -6.05
C THR A 110 3.33 1.66 -5.47
N PHE A 111 2.77 1.06 -4.42
CA PHE A 111 3.33 -0.14 -3.83
C PHE A 111 3.39 -1.31 -4.81
N SER A 112 2.34 -1.54 -5.62
CA SER A 112 2.33 -2.64 -6.60
C SER A 112 3.48 -2.51 -7.60
N GLN A 113 3.83 -1.27 -7.98
CA GLN A 113 4.93 -0.97 -8.90
C GLN A 113 6.33 -1.16 -8.26
N LEU A 114 6.45 -1.16 -6.93
CA LEU A 114 7.69 -1.47 -6.22
C LEU A 114 7.97 -2.97 -6.09
N VAL A 115 6.96 -3.81 -6.33
CA VAL A 115 7.10 -5.26 -6.27
C VAL A 115 7.46 -5.78 -7.66
N SER A 116 8.50 -6.60 -7.73
CA SER A 116 8.93 -7.24 -8.96
C SER A 116 9.09 -8.75 -8.79
N ASN A 117 8.87 -9.49 -9.87
CA ASN A 117 9.14 -10.92 -9.92
C ASN A 117 10.35 -11.19 -10.81
N ALA A 118 11.55 -11.10 -10.24
CA ALA A 118 12.82 -11.34 -10.95
C ALA A 118 13.13 -12.84 -11.16
N GLY A 119 12.10 -13.71 -11.27
CA GLY A 119 12.23 -15.15 -11.51
C GLY A 119 12.76 -15.98 -10.32
N ARG A 120 13.04 -15.34 -9.18
CA ARG A 120 13.50 -15.97 -7.92
C ARG A 120 12.52 -15.78 -6.76
N GLY A 121 11.26 -15.48 -7.09
CA GLY A 121 10.23 -15.05 -6.14
C GLY A 121 10.06 -13.53 -6.12
N LEU A 122 9.02 -13.07 -5.43
CA LEU A 122 8.71 -11.65 -5.30
C LEU A 122 9.80 -10.93 -4.51
N GLN A 123 10.17 -9.76 -5.01
CA GLN A 123 11.13 -8.86 -4.40
C GLN A 123 10.51 -7.47 -4.32
N VAL A 124 10.89 -6.70 -3.31
CA VAL A 124 10.37 -5.34 -3.13
C VAL A 124 11.49 -4.41 -2.67
N HIS A 125 11.47 -3.18 -3.15
CA HIS A 125 12.49 -2.19 -2.85
C HIS A 125 12.17 -1.48 -1.52
N ALA A 126 13.13 -1.48 -0.60
CA ALA A 126 13.03 -0.66 0.61
C ALA A 126 12.99 0.82 0.23
N SER A 127 12.00 1.53 0.74
CA SER A 127 11.64 2.86 0.25
C SER A 127 10.98 3.68 1.36
N HIS A 128 11.15 5.00 1.29
CA HIS A 128 10.32 5.97 1.98
C HIS A 128 9.81 6.92 0.90
N ILE A 129 8.50 6.97 0.70
CA ILE A 129 7.85 7.76 -0.35
C ILE A 129 6.82 8.66 0.32
N GLU A 130 6.88 9.94 0.00
CA GLU A 130 5.84 10.93 0.27
C GLU A 130 5.39 11.50 -1.07
N ASP A 131 4.09 11.50 -1.33
CA ASP A 131 3.56 11.88 -2.64
C ASP A 131 2.15 12.47 -2.51
N TRP A 132 1.84 13.38 -3.43
CA TRP A 132 0.57 14.10 -3.53
C TRP A 132 0.40 14.67 -4.95
N PRO A 133 -0.85 14.82 -5.43
CA PRO A 133 -1.10 15.46 -6.73
C PRO A 133 -0.62 16.91 -6.71
N SER A 134 -0.02 17.35 -7.82
CA SER A 134 0.49 18.71 -8.05
C SER A 134 -0.59 19.78 -8.05
#